data_AF-A0A847WEF9-F1
#
_entry.id   AF-A0A847WEF9-F1
#
_cell.length_a   1.000
_cell.length_b   1.000
_cell.length_c   1.000
_cell.angle_alpha   90.00
_cell.angle_beta   90.00
_cell.angle_gamma   90.00
#
_symmetry.space_group_name_H-M   'P 1'
#
loop_
_entity.id
_entity.type
_entity.pdbx_description
1 polymer ?
#
loop_
_entity_poly.entity_id
_entity_poly.type
_entity_poly.pdbx_seq_one_letter_code
_entity_poly.pdbx_strand_id
1 'polypeptide(L)'
;MERFICVLEAAEEQMLQFLDETALKRIIEQATSNYDKLVKDQHKYAPMINEYYLNWGVAMVAIYRAFQQEKVEHDSILNFLYQLTYNTTKDIFLDLSFVQMAYYLICNRVFLKQLMLNAVSIFDPTHIENILEEQEADYELEGRMEESGLAAYFQEQGVPELIPLLERLDHLIDEYADEIFTKKQKELTLEDFI
;
A
#
# COMPACT_ATOMS: atom_id res chain seq x y z
N MET A 1 2.71 13.88 1.97
CA MET A 1 1.65 14.59 1.20
C MET A 1 1.91 14.49 -0.29
N GLU A 2 3.07 14.94 -0.78
CA GLU A 2 3.43 14.84 -2.22
C GLU A 2 3.28 13.42 -2.77
N ARG A 3 3.81 12.40 -2.07
CA ARG A 3 3.70 11.01 -2.54
C ARG A 3 2.26 10.50 -2.67
N PHE A 4 1.44 10.69 -1.64
CA PHE A 4 0.02 10.30 -1.67
C PHE A 4 -0.74 10.89 -2.86
N ILE A 5 -0.52 12.19 -3.13
CA ILE A 5 -1.15 12.86 -4.28
C ILE A 5 -0.66 12.26 -5.59
N CYS A 6 0.66 12.09 -5.77
CA CYS A 6 1.22 11.50 -6.98
C CYS A 6 0.68 10.08 -7.24
N VAL A 7 0.52 9.27 -6.20
CA VAL A 7 -0.07 7.92 -6.31
C VAL A 7 -1.53 8.00 -6.75
N LEU A 8 -2.30 8.95 -6.21
CA LEU A 8 -3.70 9.12 -6.58
C LEU A 8 -3.87 9.64 -8.01
N GLU A 9 -3.06 10.63 -8.41
CA GLU A 9 -3.04 11.17 -9.77
C GLU A 9 -2.60 10.10 -10.79
N ALA A 10 -1.63 9.26 -10.45
CA ALA A 10 -1.21 8.13 -11.30
C ALA A 10 -2.33 7.10 -11.52
N ALA A 11 -3.36 7.08 -10.68
CA ALA A 11 -4.50 6.18 -10.79
C ALA A 11 -5.73 6.81 -11.52
N GLU A 12 -5.59 8.01 -12.08
CA GLU A 12 -6.68 8.73 -12.78
C GLU A 12 -7.35 7.90 -13.87
N GLU A 13 -6.58 7.22 -14.73
CA GLU A 13 -7.13 6.39 -15.80
C GLU A 13 -8.01 5.25 -15.27
N GLN A 14 -7.67 4.69 -14.11
CA GLN A 14 -8.46 3.63 -13.47
C GLN A 14 -9.74 4.21 -12.88
N MET A 15 -9.65 5.36 -12.22
CA MET A 15 -10.82 6.04 -11.65
C MET A 15 -11.82 6.50 -12.72
N LEU A 16 -11.33 6.95 -13.88
CA LEU A 16 -12.15 7.34 -15.03
C LEU A 16 -12.95 6.18 -15.65
N GLN A 17 -12.64 4.93 -15.33
CA GLN A 17 -13.43 3.78 -15.80
C GLN A 17 -14.84 3.74 -15.20
N PHE A 18 -15.05 4.42 -14.07
CA PHE A 18 -16.32 4.42 -13.35
C PHE A 18 -16.77 5.83 -12.92
N LEU A 19 -16.07 6.88 -13.37
CA LEU A 19 -16.35 8.28 -13.06
C LEU A 19 -16.15 9.20 -14.27
N ASP A 20 -16.80 10.36 -14.27
CA ASP A 20 -16.47 11.44 -15.19
C ASP A 20 -15.31 12.31 -14.66
N GLU A 21 -14.68 13.11 -15.54
CA GLU A 21 -13.56 13.99 -15.19
C GLU A 21 -13.88 14.99 -14.08
N THR A 22 -15.14 15.39 -13.94
CA THR A 22 -15.55 16.36 -12.91
C THR A 22 -15.61 15.67 -11.55
N ALA A 23 -16.16 14.46 -11.49
CA ALA A 23 -16.18 13.64 -10.28
C ALA A 23 -14.77 13.21 -9.86
N LEU A 24 -13.90 12.87 -10.82
CA LEU A 24 -12.49 12.57 -10.58
C LEU A 24 -11.78 13.70 -9.84
N LYS A 25 -11.87 14.93 -10.35
CA LYS A 25 -11.23 16.11 -9.73
C LYS A 25 -11.73 16.33 -8.31
N ARG A 26 -13.05 16.20 -8.09
CA ARG A 26 -13.63 16.32 -6.73
C ARG A 26 -13.09 15.23 -5.80
N ILE A 27 -12.94 14.01 -6.27
CA ILE A 27 -12.37 12.90 -5.48
C ILE A 27 -10.92 13.19 -5.10
N ILE A 28 -10.09 13.64 -6.04
CA ILE A 28 -8.68 13.94 -5.76
C ILE A 28 -8.57 15.06 -4.71
N GLU A 29 -9.31 16.16 -4.89
CA GLU A 29 -9.34 17.27 -3.94
C GLU A 29 -9.83 16.85 -2.54
N GLN A 30 -10.90 16.05 -2.49
CA GLN A 30 -11.48 15.58 -1.22
C GLN A 30 -10.60 14.55 -0.53
N ALA A 31 -10.04 13.59 -1.26
CA ALA A 31 -9.13 12.58 -0.71
C ALA A 31 -7.89 13.27 -0.11
N THR A 32 -7.33 14.26 -0.81
CA THR A 32 -6.22 15.07 -0.31
C THR A 32 -6.59 15.82 0.97
N SER A 33 -7.74 16.51 0.97
CA SER A 33 -8.24 17.23 2.15
C SER A 33 -8.51 16.30 3.35
N ASN A 34 -9.05 15.11 3.09
CA ASN A 34 -9.30 14.10 4.12
C ASN A 34 -7.98 13.56 4.68
N TYR A 35 -7.02 13.25 3.81
CA TYR A 35 -5.70 12.76 4.19
C TYR A 35 -4.98 13.76 5.10
N ASP A 36 -4.96 15.05 4.72
CA ASP A 36 -4.32 16.10 5.52
C ASP A 36 -4.91 16.26 6.93
N LYS A 37 -6.21 16.02 7.08
CA LYS A 37 -6.87 16.04 8.39
C LYS A 37 -6.50 14.81 9.20
N LEU A 38 -6.60 13.63 8.59
CA LEU A 38 -6.32 12.36 9.25
C LEU A 38 -4.86 12.25 9.70
N VAL A 39 -3.90 12.71 8.90
CA VAL A 39 -2.47 12.75 9.26
C VAL A 39 -2.24 13.54 10.54
N LYS A 40 -2.95 14.66 10.73
CA LYS A 40 -2.84 15.46 11.97
C LYS A 40 -3.36 14.71 13.19
N ASP A 41 -4.29 13.79 13.01
CA ASP A 41 -4.88 12.97 14.08
C ASP A 41 -4.13 11.65 14.33
N GLN A 42 -3.19 11.25 13.48
CA GLN A 42 -2.44 9.99 13.58
C GLN A 42 -1.70 9.82 14.91
N HIS A 43 -1.22 10.91 15.51
CA HIS A 43 -0.49 10.88 16.79
C HIS A 43 -1.28 10.20 17.93
N LYS A 44 -2.62 10.16 17.83
CA LYS A 44 -3.50 9.46 18.78
C LYS A 44 -3.36 7.95 18.71
N TYR A 45 -2.98 7.43 17.55
CA TYR A 45 -2.93 6.00 17.22
C TYR A 45 -1.50 5.45 17.19
N ALA A 46 -0.49 6.32 17.10
CA ALA A 46 0.92 5.94 17.08
C ALA A 46 1.37 5.00 18.22
N PRO A 47 0.81 5.05 19.46
CA PRO A 47 1.17 4.09 20.51
C PRO A 47 0.54 2.70 20.36
N MET A 48 -0.44 2.52 19.46
CA MET A 48 -1.28 1.33 19.37
C MET A 48 -1.14 0.59 18.03
N ILE A 49 -0.75 1.33 16.98
CA ILE A 49 -0.69 0.81 15.61
C ILE A 49 0.69 1.18 15.08
N ASN A 50 1.38 0.19 14.51
CA ASN A 50 2.64 0.40 13.82
C ASN A 50 2.48 1.45 12.72
N GLU A 51 3.47 2.35 12.59
CA GLU A 51 3.37 3.52 11.72
C GLU A 51 3.11 3.17 10.25
N TYR A 52 3.71 2.09 9.73
CA TYR A 52 3.55 1.68 8.32
C TYR A 52 2.11 1.27 8.01
N TYR A 53 1.50 0.50 8.93
CA TYR A 53 0.09 0.13 8.83
C TYR A 53 -0.81 1.37 8.97
N LEU A 54 -0.54 2.24 9.93
CA LEU A 54 -1.33 3.45 10.15
C LEU A 54 -1.29 4.41 8.95
N ASN A 55 -0.12 4.61 8.34
CA ASN A 55 0.06 5.47 7.17
C ASN A 55 -0.76 4.98 5.98
N TRP A 56 -0.70 3.67 5.70
CA TRP A 56 -1.52 3.05 4.67
C TRP A 56 -3.02 3.16 5.01
N GLY A 57 -3.41 2.83 6.24
CA GLY A 57 -4.80 2.90 6.68
C GLY A 57 -5.38 4.31 6.54
N VAL A 58 -4.61 5.34 6.88
CA VAL A 58 -5.01 6.75 6.73
C VAL A 58 -5.24 7.11 5.27
N ALA A 59 -4.36 6.67 4.36
CA ALA A 59 -4.55 6.87 2.92
C ALA A 59 -5.84 6.19 2.42
N MET A 60 -6.10 4.95 2.82
CA MET A 60 -7.32 4.23 2.41
C MET A 60 -8.60 4.90 2.92
N VAL A 61 -8.65 5.30 4.19
CA VAL A 61 -9.81 6.00 4.76
C VAL A 61 -10.06 7.32 4.02
N ALA A 62 -9.00 8.06 3.69
CA ALA A 62 -9.10 9.33 2.97
C ALA A 62 -9.74 9.16 1.59
N ILE A 63 -9.24 8.19 0.83
CA ILE A 63 -9.73 7.86 -0.52
C ILE A 63 -11.16 7.32 -0.45
N TYR A 64 -11.42 6.36 0.42
CA TYR A 64 -12.74 5.73 0.57
C TYR A 64 -13.84 6.76 0.86
N ARG A 65 -13.59 7.68 1.81
CA ARG A 65 -14.54 8.75 2.14
C ARG A 65 -14.81 9.71 0.98
N ALA A 66 -13.84 9.92 0.08
CA ALA A 66 -14.05 10.74 -1.12
C ALA A 66 -14.99 10.03 -2.10
N PHE A 67 -14.76 8.74 -2.36
CA PHE A 67 -15.66 7.95 -3.22
C PHE A 67 -17.08 7.81 -2.66
N GLN A 68 -17.24 7.69 -1.34
CA GLN A 68 -18.56 7.62 -0.70
C GLN A 68 -19.41 8.87 -0.98
N GLN A 69 -18.80 10.05 -1.13
CA GLN A 69 -19.52 11.29 -1.43
C GLN A 69 -20.05 11.33 -2.87
N GLU A 70 -19.36 10.66 -3.79
CA GLU A 70 -19.77 10.50 -5.19
C GLU A 70 -20.71 9.30 -5.42
N LYS A 71 -21.15 8.62 -4.35
CA LYS A 71 -22.07 7.48 -4.38
C LYS A 71 -21.60 6.31 -5.25
N VAL A 72 -20.28 6.11 -5.33
CA VAL A 72 -19.70 4.91 -5.96
C VAL A 72 -20.06 3.69 -5.12
N GLU A 73 -20.34 2.58 -5.80
CA GLU A 73 -20.67 1.32 -5.14
C GLU A 73 -19.50 0.83 -4.28
N HIS A 74 -19.82 0.36 -3.07
CA HIS A 74 -18.85 -0.08 -2.07
C HIS A 74 -17.83 -1.09 -2.63
N ASP A 75 -18.30 -2.15 -3.29
CA ASP A 75 -17.44 -3.22 -3.83
C ASP A 75 -16.48 -2.69 -4.92
N SER A 76 -16.93 -1.72 -5.71
CA SER A 76 -16.09 -1.05 -6.71
C SER A 76 -14.97 -0.25 -6.04
N ILE A 77 -15.26 0.42 -4.92
CA ILE A 77 -14.25 1.16 -4.15
C ILE A 77 -13.24 0.19 -3.54
N LEU A 78 -13.68 -0.90 -2.90
CA LEU A 78 -12.76 -1.88 -2.32
C LEU A 78 -11.85 -2.50 -3.37
N ASN A 79 -12.39 -2.84 -4.53
CA ASN A 79 -11.58 -3.37 -5.61
C ASN A 79 -10.59 -2.33 -6.14
N PHE A 80 -11.00 -1.06 -6.28
CA PHE A 80 -10.10 0.03 -6.62
C PHE A 80 -8.97 0.19 -5.59
N LEU A 81 -9.26 0.22 -4.29
CA LEU A 81 -8.26 0.40 -3.24
C LEU A 81 -7.23 -0.75 -3.21
N TYR A 82 -7.70 -1.99 -3.41
CA TYR A 82 -6.79 -3.13 -3.58
C TYR A 82 -5.92 -2.95 -4.82
N GLN A 83 -6.51 -2.62 -5.98
CA GLN A 83 -5.76 -2.45 -7.23
C GLN A 83 -4.78 -1.28 -7.16
N LEU A 84 -5.14 -0.19 -6.48
CA LEU A 84 -4.26 0.94 -6.22
C LEU A 84 -3.06 0.49 -5.39
N THR A 85 -3.30 -0.23 -4.28
CA THR A 85 -2.24 -0.76 -3.43
C THR A 85 -1.35 -1.74 -4.21
N TYR A 86 -1.94 -2.69 -4.95
CA TYR A 86 -1.21 -3.65 -5.77
C TYR A 86 -0.34 -2.96 -6.83
N ASN A 87 -0.92 -2.10 -7.67
CA ASN A 87 -0.21 -1.45 -8.76
C ASN A 87 0.88 -0.49 -8.28
N THR A 88 0.67 0.15 -7.13
CA THR A 88 1.69 1.02 -6.53
C THR A 88 2.88 0.22 -5.99
N THR A 89 2.65 -1.04 -5.61
CA THR A 89 3.64 -1.84 -4.87
C THR A 89 4.31 -2.96 -5.64
N LYS A 90 3.67 -3.44 -6.71
CA LYS A 90 4.13 -4.59 -7.51
C LYS A 90 5.49 -4.41 -8.17
N ASP A 91 5.97 -3.18 -8.34
CA ASP A 91 7.21 -2.89 -9.05
C ASP A 91 8.33 -2.40 -8.12
N ILE A 92 8.06 -2.23 -6.82
CA ILE A 92 8.99 -1.59 -5.85
C ILE A 92 10.36 -2.25 -5.81
N PHE A 93 10.41 -3.58 -5.97
CA PHE A 93 11.63 -4.35 -5.83
C PHE A 93 12.14 -4.93 -7.17
N LEU A 94 11.61 -4.47 -8.31
CA LEU A 94 12.06 -4.94 -9.62
C LEU A 94 13.54 -4.65 -9.87
N ASP A 95 14.06 -3.56 -9.31
CA ASP A 95 15.45 -3.15 -9.51
C ASP A 95 16.45 -4.00 -8.70
N LEU A 96 15.99 -4.72 -7.67
CA LEU A 96 16.88 -5.59 -6.88
C LEU A 96 17.41 -6.77 -7.72
N SER A 97 18.66 -7.18 -7.49
CA SER A 97 19.16 -8.44 -8.04
C SER A 97 18.36 -9.64 -7.51
N PHE A 98 18.40 -10.77 -8.23
CA PHE A 98 17.75 -12.01 -7.79
C PHE A 98 18.22 -12.45 -6.39
N VAL A 99 19.51 -12.29 -6.09
CA VAL A 99 20.09 -12.66 -4.78
C VAL A 99 19.58 -11.74 -3.67
N GLN A 100 19.54 -10.42 -3.90
CA GLN A 100 18.98 -9.48 -2.92
C GLN A 100 17.50 -9.78 -2.66
N MET A 101 16.71 -9.99 -3.72
CA MET A 101 15.30 -10.36 -3.58
C MET A 101 15.11 -11.62 -2.74
N ALA A 102 15.87 -12.68 -3.05
CA ALA A 102 15.81 -13.94 -2.31
C ALA A 102 16.20 -13.74 -0.83
N TYR A 103 17.25 -12.95 -0.56
CA TYR A 103 17.66 -12.63 0.80
C TYR A 103 16.53 -11.94 1.57
N TYR A 104 15.96 -10.85 1.05
CA TYR A 104 14.92 -10.12 1.77
C TYR A 104 13.61 -10.91 1.91
N LEU A 105 13.23 -11.74 0.93
CA LEU A 105 12.05 -12.62 1.04
C LEU A 105 12.21 -13.70 2.12
N ILE A 106 13.44 -14.19 2.35
CA ILE A 106 13.73 -15.22 3.36
C ILE A 106 13.98 -14.58 4.73
N CYS A 107 14.80 -13.54 4.76
CA CYS A 107 15.37 -12.99 5.99
C CYS A 107 14.60 -11.78 6.53
N ASN A 108 13.87 -11.04 5.69
CA ASN A 108 13.26 -9.77 6.10
C ASN A 108 11.95 -9.45 5.36
N ARG A 109 11.09 -10.45 5.21
CA ARG A 109 9.79 -10.35 4.52
C ARG A 109 8.87 -9.31 5.15
N VAL A 110 8.95 -9.15 6.46
CA VAL A 110 8.17 -8.19 7.25
C VAL A 110 8.48 -6.76 6.82
N PHE A 111 9.76 -6.42 6.71
CA PHE A 111 10.21 -5.10 6.26
C PHE A 111 9.82 -4.81 4.80
N LEU A 112 9.85 -5.83 3.93
CA LEU A 112 9.34 -5.66 2.57
C LEU A 112 7.86 -5.29 2.55
N LYS A 113 7.02 -5.93 3.38
CA LYS A 113 5.59 -5.58 3.52
C LYS A 113 5.41 -4.15 4.04
N GLN A 114 6.25 -3.71 4.98
CA GLN A 114 6.27 -2.33 5.50
C GLN A 114 6.51 -1.31 4.38
N LEU A 115 7.56 -1.52 3.58
CA LEU A 115 7.91 -0.63 2.47
C LEU A 115 6.82 -0.59 1.41
N MET A 116 6.24 -1.75 1.08
CA MET A 116 5.10 -1.82 0.15
C MET A 116 3.94 -0.94 0.63
N LEU A 117 3.48 -1.11 1.86
CA LEU A 117 2.33 -0.38 2.37
C LEU A 117 2.61 1.13 2.48
N ASN A 118 3.80 1.51 2.92
CA ASN A 118 4.20 2.92 2.99
C ASN A 118 4.32 3.57 1.60
N ALA A 119 4.57 2.82 0.52
CA ALA A 119 4.76 3.36 -0.83
C ALA A 119 3.54 4.10 -1.38
N VAL A 120 2.37 3.77 -0.84
CA VAL A 120 1.09 4.42 -1.18
C VAL A 120 1.01 5.85 -0.65
N SER A 121 1.74 6.20 0.41
CA SER A 121 1.49 7.44 1.15
C SER A 121 2.72 8.28 1.45
N ILE A 122 3.85 7.64 1.78
CA ILE A 122 5.06 8.32 2.28
C ILE A 122 6.29 7.91 1.48
N PHE A 123 6.45 6.61 1.24
CA PHE A 123 7.68 6.05 0.70
C PHE A 123 7.75 6.20 -0.83
N ASP A 124 8.90 6.66 -1.33
CA ASP A 124 9.20 6.70 -2.75
C ASP A 124 10.10 5.52 -3.12
N PRO A 125 9.62 4.57 -3.95
CA PRO A 125 10.37 3.36 -4.27
C PRO A 125 11.55 3.55 -5.22
N THR A 126 11.75 4.75 -5.79
CA THR A 126 12.83 5.02 -6.75
C THR A 126 14.26 4.81 -6.21
N HIS A 127 14.44 4.72 -4.89
CA HIS A 127 15.74 4.54 -4.23
C HIS A 127 15.75 3.40 -3.21
N ILE A 128 15.03 2.32 -3.51
CA ILE A 128 14.81 1.16 -2.62
C ILE A 128 16.12 0.53 -2.12
N GLU A 129 17.15 0.42 -2.96
CA GLU A 129 18.43 -0.23 -2.62
C GLU A 129 19.14 0.48 -1.46
N ASN A 130 19.18 1.81 -1.48
CA ASN A 130 19.82 2.61 -0.43
C ASN A 130 19.13 2.42 0.93
N ILE A 131 17.82 2.19 0.93
CA ILE A 131 17.00 2.10 2.14
C ILE A 131 17.09 0.71 2.75
N LEU A 132 17.24 -0.31 1.90
CA LEU A 132 17.45 -1.70 2.29
C LEU A 132 18.83 -1.96 2.93
N GLU A 133 19.83 -1.11 2.67
CA GLU A 133 21.15 -1.16 3.32
C GLU A 133 21.19 -0.50 4.70
N GLU A 134 20.27 0.43 4.99
CA GLU A 134 20.31 1.28 6.19
C GLU A 134 19.45 0.78 7.35
N GLN A 135 18.49 -0.13 7.13
CA GLN A 135 17.55 -0.57 8.17
C GLN A 135 17.27 -2.08 8.13
N GLU A 136 17.59 -2.79 9.22
CA GLU A 136 17.09 -4.14 9.50
C GLU A 136 16.16 -4.12 10.73
N ALA A 137 14.86 -4.19 10.41
CA ALA A 137 13.66 -4.63 11.13
C ALA A 137 13.36 -4.25 12.60
N ASP A 138 12.17 -3.64 12.75
CA ASP A 138 11.27 -3.77 13.89
C ASP A 138 10.30 -4.95 13.63
N TYR A 139 10.18 -5.89 14.57
CA TYR A 139 9.54 -7.22 14.37
C TYR A 139 8.00 -7.21 14.43
N GLU A 140 7.36 -6.05 14.62
CA GLU A 140 5.96 -5.97 15.06
C GLU A 140 4.91 -6.31 13.98
N LEU A 141 5.28 -6.50 12.70
CA LEU A 141 4.30 -6.79 11.63
C LEU A 141 4.20 -8.25 11.19
N GLU A 142 4.76 -9.22 11.93
CA GLU A 142 4.58 -10.65 11.63
C GLU A 142 3.12 -11.16 11.74
N GLY A 143 2.20 -10.34 12.27
CA GLY A 143 0.77 -10.67 12.44
C GLY A 143 -0.13 -10.31 11.26
N ARG A 144 -1.38 -10.75 11.34
CA ARG A 144 -2.45 -10.40 10.39
C ARG A 144 -2.74 -8.90 10.42
N MET A 145 -3.00 -8.29 9.27
CA MET A 145 -3.34 -6.86 9.19
C MET A 145 -4.61 -6.52 9.96
N GLU A 146 -5.60 -7.44 10.01
CA GLU A 146 -6.82 -7.25 10.82
C GLU A 146 -6.52 -7.09 12.31
N GLU A 147 -5.51 -7.81 12.81
CA GLU A 147 -5.12 -7.84 14.23
C GLU A 147 -4.16 -6.71 14.61
N SER A 148 -3.71 -5.90 13.63
CA SER A 148 -2.74 -4.81 13.83
C SER A 148 -3.30 -3.54 14.47
N GLY A 149 -4.57 -3.54 14.87
CA GLY A 149 -5.29 -2.34 15.32
C GLY A 149 -5.95 -1.54 14.20
N LEU A 150 -5.70 -1.86 12.92
CA LEU A 150 -6.34 -1.23 11.77
C LEU A 150 -7.85 -1.43 11.73
N ALA A 151 -8.36 -2.61 12.11
CA ALA A 151 -9.80 -2.85 12.16
C ALA A 151 -10.50 -1.93 13.17
N ALA A 152 -9.91 -1.73 14.35
CA ALA A 152 -10.41 -0.80 15.36
C ALA A 152 -10.34 0.65 14.86
N TYR A 153 -9.22 1.03 14.23
CA TYR A 153 -9.09 2.35 13.61
C TYR A 153 -10.18 2.62 12.56
N PHE A 154 -10.47 1.67 11.66
CA PHE A 154 -11.53 1.82 10.66
C PHE A 154 -12.92 1.98 11.28
N GLN A 155 -13.21 1.24 12.35
CA GLN A 155 -14.46 1.38 13.11
C GLN A 155 -14.59 2.77 13.73
N GLU A 156 -13.53 3.28 14.36
CA GLU A 156 -13.52 4.64 14.95
C GLU A 156 -13.64 5.73 13.89
N GLN A 157 -13.06 5.52 12.72
CA GLN A 157 -13.23 6.40 11.56
C GLN A 157 -14.59 6.24 10.87
N GLY A 158 -15.48 5.37 11.36
CA GLY A 158 -16.81 5.18 10.79
C GLY A 158 -16.81 4.61 9.38
N VAL A 159 -15.78 3.81 9.04
CA VAL A 159 -15.62 3.12 7.76
C VAL A 159 -15.29 1.63 7.96
N PRO A 160 -16.09 0.89 8.76
CA PRO A 160 -15.83 -0.51 9.06
C PRO A 160 -15.86 -1.39 7.80
N GLU A 161 -16.46 -0.91 6.71
CA GLU A 161 -16.52 -1.64 5.46
C GLU A 161 -15.14 -1.76 4.76
N LEU A 162 -14.11 -1.10 5.27
CA LEU A 162 -12.72 -1.32 4.84
C LEU A 162 -12.07 -2.57 5.46
N ILE A 163 -12.66 -3.20 6.48
CA ILE A 163 -12.07 -4.38 7.14
C ILE A 163 -11.81 -5.55 6.16
N PRO A 164 -12.74 -5.91 5.23
CA PRO A 164 -12.49 -6.98 4.25
C PRO A 164 -11.27 -6.73 3.34
N LEU A 165 -10.86 -5.47 3.17
CA LEU A 165 -9.66 -5.13 2.40
C LEU A 165 -8.38 -5.62 3.10
N LEU A 166 -8.36 -5.67 4.43
CA LEU A 166 -7.20 -6.10 5.22
C LEU A 166 -6.85 -7.56 4.94
N GLU A 167 -7.83 -8.45 4.96
CA GLU A 167 -7.65 -9.87 4.66
C GLU A 167 -7.09 -10.08 3.25
N ARG A 168 -7.60 -9.32 2.28
CA ARG A 168 -7.18 -9.43 0.88
C ARG A 168 -5.74 -8.95 0.69
N LEU A 169 -5.26 -7.99 1.48
CA LEU A 169 -3.91 -7.46 1.39
C LEU A 169 -2.88 -8.22 2.22
N ASP A 170 -3.29 -9.07 3.14
CA ASP A 170 -2.37 -9.89 3.92
C ASP A 170 -1.51 -10.82 3.02
N HIS A 171 -2.06 -11.22 1.88
CA HIS A 171 -1.41 -12.07 0.88
C HIS A 171 -0.65 -11.30 -0.21
N LEU A 172 -0.65 -9.96 -0.17
CA LEU A 172 -0.07 -9.13 -1.23
C LEU A 172 1.42 -9.46 -1.51
N ILE A 173 2.19 -9.71 -0.45
CA ILE A 173 3.61 -10.03 -0.59
C ILE A 173 3.85 -11.43 -1.16
N ASP A 174 2.95 -12.38 -0.92
CA ASP A 174 3.00 -13.71 -1.53
C ASP A 174 2.69 -13.62 -3.02
N GLU A 175 1.62 -12.90 -3.38
CA GLU A 175 1.24 -12.65 -4.78
C GLU A 175 2.40 -12.00 -5.54
N TYR A 176 3.01 -10.98 -4.94
CA TYR A 176 4.21 -10.33 -5.48
C TYR A 176 5.38 -11.30 -5.65
N ALA A 177 5.72 -12.04 -4.59
CA ALA A 177 6.85 -12.95 -4.59
C ALA A 177 6.69 -14.02 -5.68
N ASP A 178 5.50 -14.61 -5.80
CA ASP A 178 5.21 -15.62 -6.81
C ASP A 178 5.36 -15.08 -8.23
N GLU A 179 4.81 -13.90 -8.54
CA GLU A 179 4.90 -13.31 -9.88
C GLU A 179 6.34 -12.93 -10.26
N ILE A 180 7.04 -12.19 -9.39
CA ILE A 180 8.36 -11.64 -9.72
C ILE A 180 9.46 -12.69 -9.59
N PHE A 181 9.45 -13.51 -8.54
CA PHE A 181 10.47 -14.53 -8.36
C PHE A 181 10.41 -15.56 -9.48
N THR A 182 9.20 -15.98 -9.89
CA THR A 182 9.02 -16.88 -11.04
C THR A 182 9.53 -16.27 -12.34
N LYS A 183 9.32 -14.97 -12.56
CA LYS A 183 9.80 -14.27 -13.74
C LYS A 183 11.34 -14.21 -13.76
N LYS A 184 11.96 -13.73 -12.68
CA LYS A 184 13.43 -13.63 -12.57
C LYS A 184 14.11 -15.01 -12.62
N GLN A 185 13.51 -16.03 -12.02
CA GLN A 185 14.02 -17.41 -12.10
C GLN A 185 14.10 -17.93 -13.55
N LYS A 186 13.11 -17.58 -14.38
CA LYS A 186 13.09 -17.98 -15.80
C LYS A 186 14.09 -17.22 -16.67
N GLU A 187 14.50 -16.03 -16.24
CA GLU A 187 15.46 -15.16 -16.95
C GLU A 187 16.91 -15.59 -16.70
N LEU A 188 17.17 -16.34 -15.63
CA LEU A 188 18.51 -16.85 -15.30
C LEU A 188 18.86 -18.08 -16.15
N THR A 189 20.02 -18.03 -16.77
CA THR A 189 20.65 -19.14 -17.48
C THR A 189 21.76 -19.76 -16.64
N LEU A 190 22.18 -20.99 -16.98
CA LEU A 190 23.30 -21.66 -16.30
C LEU A 190 24.61 -20.84 -16.34
N GLU A 191 24.76 -19.94 -17.31
CA GLU A 191 25.93 -19.06 -17.45
C GLU A 191 25.96 -17.93 -16.42
N ASP A 192 24.82 -17.56 -15.83
CA ASP A 192 24.71 -16.51 -14.82
C ASP A 192 25.15 -16.97 -13.41
N PHE A 193 25.47 -18.27 -13.25
CA PHE A 193 25.86 -18.90 -11.98
C PHE A 193 27.30 -19.44 -11.99
N ILE A 194 28.08 -19.19 -13.06
CA ILE A 194 29.46 -19.67 -13.26
C ILE A 194 30.42 -18.47 -13.25
#